data_AF-A0A6P2AEQ4-F1
#
_entry.id   AF-A0A6P2AEQ4-F1
#
_cell.length_a   1.000
_cell.length_b   1.000
_cell.length_c   1.000
_cell.angle_alpha   90.00
_cell.angle_beta   90.00
_cell.angle_gamma   90.00
#
_symmetry.space_group_name_H-M   'P 1'
#
loop_
_entity.id
_entity.type
_entity.pdbx_description
1 polymer ?
#
loop_
_entity_poly.entity_id
_entity_poly.type
_entity_poly.pdbx_seq_one_letter_code
_entity_poly.pdbx_strand_id
1 'polypeptide(L)'
;MLGYKLHTFKSVALVSLGLTLLSVNTLMTKIGDNPLITQNNVTVQIQEDYLNIRVVDLNQPQILTISKINNFNQGYLRGEIKVNGVKIQDIQNNITSVNLSPRLNRGMNRIEVGGEYQPLNSNVKIDFEGVSTSISQVISGSGNISYILSIMVE
;
A
#
# COMPACT_ATOMS: atom_id res chain seq x y z
N MET A 1 -2.26 42.18 -26.17
CA MET A 1 -1.32 41.28 -25.45
C MET A 1 -2.13 40.45 -24.47
N LEU A 2 -2.49 39.21 -24.84
CA LEU A 2 -3.18 38.28 -23.92
C LEU A 2 -2.13 37.39 -23.26
N GLY A 3 -1.97 37.51 -21.95
CA GLY A 3 -1.06 36.69 -21.16
C GLY A 3 -1.61 35.28 -21.00
N TYR A 4 -0.87 34.29 -21.48
CA TYR A 4 -1.15 32.88 -21.24
C TYR A 4 -0.75 32.56 -19.80
N LYS A 5 -1.75 32.27 -18.95
CA LYS A 5 -1.54 31.76 -17.60
C LYS A 5 -1.00 30.33 -17.74
N LEU A 6 0.30 30.13 -17.53
CA LEU A 6 0.87 28.79 -17.44
C LEU A 6 0.21 28.07 -16.26
N HIS A 7 -0.64 27.10 -16.56
CA HIS A 7 -1.04 26.10 -15.59
C HIS A 7 0.19 25.26 -15.26
N THR A 8 0.62 25.33 -14.00
CA THR A 8 1.69 24.48 -13.46
C THR A 8 1.29 23.02 -13.65
N PHE A 9 2.01 22.30 -14.49
CA PHE A 9 1.89 20.86 -14.63
C PHE A 9 2.29 20.23 -13.29
N LYS A 10 1.34 19.63 -12.55
CA LYS A 10 1.67 18.69 -11.48
C LYS A 10 2.47 17.56 -12.13
N SER A 11 3.71 17.36 -11.70
CA SER A 11 4.55 16.26 -12.17
C SER A 11 3.88 14.95 -11.79
N VAL A 12 3.45 14.17 -12.78
CA VAL A 12 2.94 12.81 -12.60
C VAL A 12 4.15 11.90 -12.63
N ALA A 13 4.70 11.57 -11.46
CA ALA A 13 5.65 10.47 -11.34
C ALA A 13 4.85 9.16 -11.26
N LEU A 14 4.46 8.60 -12.41
CA LEU A 14 4.05 7.19 -12.48
C LEU A 14 5.33 6.35 -12.55
N VAL A 15 5.83 5.92 -11.39
CA VAL A 15 6.85 4.87 -11.31
C VAL A 15 6.27 3.75 -10.47
N SER A 16 5.43 2.91 -11.10
CA SER A 16 5.05 1.62 -10.53
C SER A 16 6.13 0.62 -10.92
N LEU A 17 6.93 0.18 -9.95
CA LEU A 17 8.02 -0.78 -10.14
C LEU A 17 7.75 -2.03 -9.31
N GLY A 18 7.25 -3.07 -9.98
CA GLY A 18 7.52 -4.46 -9.60
C GLY A 18 6.51 -5.14 -8.68
N LEU A 19 5.87 -6.19 -9.22
CA LEU A 19 5.33 -7.28 -8.42
C LEU A 19 6.52 -8.10 -7.87
N THR A 20 6.60 -8.28 -6.55
CA THR A 20 7.54 -9.25 -5.96
C THR A 20 6.75 -10.43 -5.42
N LEU A 21 7.06 -11.63 -5.92
CA LEU A 21 6.48 -12.89 -5.45
C LEU A 21 7.46 -13.52 -4.46
N LEU A 22 7.09 -13.60 -3.18
CA LEU A 22 7.83 -14.43 -2.22
C LEU A 22 7.11 -15.78 -2.06
N SER A 23 7.84 -16.88 -2.28
CA SER A 23 7.41 -18.23 -1.89
C SER A 23 8.05 -18.59 -0.56
N VAL A 24 7.24 -18.99 0.42
CA VAL A 24 7.73 -19.50 1.71
C VAL A 24 7.63 -21.02 1.71
N ASN A 25 8.78 -21.70 1.71
CA ASN A 25 8.83 -23.16 1.82
C ASN A 25 8.76 -23.57 3.29
N THR A 26 7.71 -24.27 3.70
CA THR A 26 7.64 -24.88 5.04
C THR A 26 8.06 -26.35 4.95
N LEU A 27 9.18 -26.74 5.58
CA LEU A 27 9.56 -28.14 5.72
C LEU A 27 8.77 -28.77 6.88
N MET A 28 7.87 -29.70 6.57
CA MET A 28 7.23 -30.57 7.55
C MET A 28 7.94 -31.92 7.53
N THR A 29 8.81 -32.18 8.50
CA THR A 29 9.35 -33.53 8.74
C THR A 29 8.45 -34.27 9.72
N LYS A 30 7.80 -35.34 9.27
CA LYS A 30 7.24 -36.36 10.17
C LYS A 30 7.84 -37.72 9.83
N ILE A 31 8.43 -38.34 10.85
CA ILE A 31 8.97 -39.69 10.82
C ILE A 31 7.82 -40.65 11.13
N GLY A 32 7.58 -41.65 10.27
CA GLY A 32 6.70 -42.80 10.54
C GLY A 32 5.25 -42.66 10.05
N ASP A 33 4.96 -43.41 8.99
CA ASP A 33 3.69 -43.83 8.39
C ASP A 33 2.61 -42.75 8.12
N ASN A 34 2.88 -42.04 7.03
CA ASN A 34 2.02 -41.22 6.18
C ASN A 34 1.50 -39.86 6.73
N PRO A 35 2.32 -38.79 6.64
CA PRO A 35 1.80 -37.45 6.42
C PRO A 35 1.47 -37.23 4.93
N LEU A 36 0.23 -36.85 4.61
CA LEU A 36 -0.08 -36.21 3.33
C LEU A 36 0.77 -34.93 3.22
N ILE A 37 1.78 -34.94 2.35
CA ILE A 37 2.53 -33.75 1.99
C ILE A 37 1.64 -32.91 1.08
N THR A 38 0.85 -32.01 1.65
CA THR A 38 0.23 -30.94 0.86
C THR A 38 1.27 -29.83 0.71
N GLN A 39 1.98 -29.81 -0.42
CA GLN A 39 2.88 -28.72 -0.78
C GLN A 39 2.04 -27.48 -1.13
N ASN A 40 1.58 -26.76 -0.12
CA ASN A 40 0.90 -25.48 -0.31
C ASN A 40 1.97 -24.43 -0.61
N ASN A 41 2.24 -24.17 -1.89
CA ASN A 41 2.98 -22.99 -2.30
C ASN A 41 2.12 -21.77 -1.99
N VAL A 42 2.37 -21.11 -0.86
CA VAL A 42 1.75 -19.82 -0.56
C VAL A 42 2.57 -18.75 -1.27
N THR A 43 2.07 -18.34 -2.43
CA THR A 43 2.59 -17.20 -3.17
C THR A 43 2.03 -15.92 -2.57
N VAL A 44 2.87 -15.13 -1.92
CA VAL A 44 2.48 -13.79 -1.43
C VAL A 44 2.84 -12.77 -2.51
N GLN A 45 1.81 -12.13 -3.08
CA GLN A 45 1.99 -11.03 -4.01
C GLN A 45 2.15 -9.74 -3.22
N ILE A 46 3.37 -9.18 -3.24
CA ILE A 46 3.63 -7.86 -2.66
C ILE A 46 3.71 -6.85 -3.80
N GLN A 47 2.96 -5.77 -3.64
CA GLN A 47 3.06 -4.62 -4.50
C GLN A 47 3.86 -3.52 -3.81
N GLU A 48 4.84 -2.97 -4.50
CA GLU A 48 5.67 -1.90 -3.95
C GLU A 48 5.69 -0.70 -4.90
N ASP A 49 5.55 0.49 -4.33
CA ASP A 49 5.78 1.75 -5.05
C ASP A 49 6.85 2.58 -4.33
N TYR A 50 7.51 3.44 -5.11
CA TYR A 50 8.58 4.32 -4.65
C TYR A 50 8.25 5.76 -5.01
N LEU A 51 8.49 6.68 -4.08
CA LEU A 51 8.37 8.11 -4.36
C LEU A 51 9.41 8.91 -3.58
N ASN A 52 9.70 10.10 -4.10
CA ASN A 52 10.55 11.09 -3.46
C ASN A 52 9.70 12.29 -3.02
N ILE A 53 9.89 12.77 -1.79
CA ILE A 53 9.26 14.00 -1.28
C ILE A 53 10.37 14.94 -0.84
N ARG A 54 10.19 16.24 -1.09
CA ARG A 54 11.10 17.24 -0.55
C ARG A 54 10.85 17.41 0.95
N VAL A 55 11.89 17.58 1.74
CA VAL A 55 11.77 17.79 3.19
C VAL A 55 10.87 18.99 3.53
N VAL A 56 10.87 20.04 2.70
CA VAL A 56 10.00 21.22 2.90
C VAL A 56 8.51 20.88 2.77
N ASP A 57 8.18 19.83 2.03
CA ASP A 57 6.81 19.36 1.84
C ASP A 57 6.33 18.53 3.06
N LEU A 58 7.21 18.09 3.97
CA LEU A 58 6.80 17.42 5.22
C LEU A 58 5.97 18.32 6.14
N ASN A 59 6.10 19.63 6.03
CA ASN A 59 5.29 20.58 6.79
C ASN A 59 3.84 20.68 6.28
N GLN A 60 3.53 19.96 5.20
CA GLN A 60 2.20 19.86 4.62
C GLN A 60 1.65 18.43 4.81
N PRO A 61 0.33 18.25 4.79
CA PRO A 61 -0.27 16.94 4.89
C PRO A 61 0.23 15.99 3.79
N GLN A 62 0.55 14.75 4.18
CA GLN A 62 0.93 13.65 3.30
C GLN A 62 -0.09 12.54 3.51
N ILE A 63 -1.17 12.56 2.74
CA ILE A 63 -2.37 11.75 3.03
C ILE A 63 -2.27 10.41 2.33
N LEU A 64 -2.34 9.33 3.10
CA LEU A 64 -2.55 7.98 2.58
C LEU A 64 -4.01 7.60 2.79
N THR A 65 -4.69 7.15 1.74
CA THR A 65 -6.07 6.67 1.76
C THR A 65 -6.14 5.25 1.23
N ILE A 66 -6.71 4.36 2.03
CA ILE A 66 -7.03 2.98 1.65
C ILE A 66 -8.54 2.90 1.51
N SER A 67 -9.03 2.46 0.36
CA SER A 67 -10.47 2.36 0.13
C SER A 67 -10.84 1.11 -0.65
N LYS A 68 -11.97 0.49 -0.31
CA LYS A 68 -12.57 -0.54 -1.13
C LYS A 68 -13.30 0.14 -2.28
N ILE A 69 -12.85 -0.14 -3.50
CA ILE A 69 -13.59 0.19 -4.72
C ILE A 69 -14.55 -0.99 -4.90
N ASN A 70 -15.85 -0.70 -5.10
CA ASN A 70 -16.98 -1.61 -5.40
C ASN A 70 -18.08 -1.58 -4.30
N ASN A 71 -19.29 -1.17 -4.73
CA ASN A 71 -20.47 -0.84 -3.92
C ASN A 71 -21.25 -2.05 -3.37
N PHE A 72 -20.62 -3.21 -3.20
CA PHE A 72 -21.28 -4.28 -2.46
C PHE A 72 -21.32 -3.83 -1.00
N ASN A 73 -22.48 -3.36 -0.54
CA ASN A 73 -22.78 -3.00 0.86
C ASN A 73 -22.62 -4.17 1.85
N GLN A 74 -22.07 -5.29 1.38
CA GLN A 74 -21.77 -6.50 2.12
C GLN A 74 -20.28 -6.79 1.97
N GLY A 75 -19.62 -7.07 3.09
CA GLY A 75 -18.19 -7.36 3.17
C GLY A 75 -17.44 -6.38 4.06
N TYR A 76 -16.15 -6.62 4.23
CA TYR A 76 -15.29 -5.84 5.11
C TYR A 76 -13.99 -5.47 4.40
N LEU A 77 -13.32 -4.47 4.94
CA LEU A 77 -11.93 -4.15 4.70
C LEU A 77 -11.32 -3.91 6.08
N ARG A 78 -10.31 -4.70 6.44
CA ARG A 78 -9.64 -4.61 7.74
C ARG A 78 -8.15 -4.86 7.61
N GLY A 79 -7.37 -4.26 8.49
CA GLY A 79 -5.92 -4.36 8.44
C GLY A 79 -5.23 -3.28 9.25
N GLU A 80 -4.00 -2.97 8.88
CA GLU A 80 -3.18 -2.00 9.58
C GLU A 80 -2.26 -1.24 8.61
N ILE A 81 -1.93 -0.03 9.02
CA ILE A 81 -0.94 0.82 8.38
C ILE A 81 0.22 0.97 9.36
N LYS A 82 1.44 0.64 8.90
CA LYS A 82 2.68 0.83 9.65
C LYS A 82 3.58 1.83 8.96
N VAL A 83 4.33 2.58 9.76
CA VAL A 83 5.45 3.42 9.30
C VAL A 83 6.69 2.94 10.02
N ASN A 84 7.71 2.54 9.27
CA ASN A 84 8.97 2.01 9.78
C ASN A 84 8.75 0.87 10.80
N GLY A 85 7.80 -0.02 10.51
CA GLY A 85 7.43 -1.17 11.35
C GLY A 85 6.52 -0.85 12.54
N VAL A 86 6.25 0.44 12.83
CA VAL A 86 5.36 0.86 13.92
C VAL A 86 3.94 1.05 13.41
N LYS A 87 2.97 0.37 14.01
CA LYS A 87 1.55 0.55 13.69
C LYS A 87 1.08 1.95 14.04
N ILE A 88 0.50 2.66 13.07
CA ILE A 88 0.00 4.03 13.24
C ILE A 88 -1.52 4.14 13.11
N GLN A 89 -2.17 3.21 12.41
CA GLN A 89 -3.61 3.26 12.14
C GLN A 89 -4.12 1.85 11.84
N ASP A 90 -5.25 1.48 12.44
CA ASP A 90 -6.02 0.31 12.01
C ASP A 90 -6.90 0.71 10.82
N ILE A 91 -6.96 -0.17 9.82
CA ILE A 91 -7.91 -0.07 8.72
C ILE A 91 -9.19 -0.71 9.20
N GLN A 92 -10.24 0.10 9.32
CA GLN A 92 -11.56 -0.37 9.73
C GLN A 92 -12.57 0.32 8.81
N ASN A 93 -13.51 -0.46 8.26
CA ASN A 93 -14.52 -0.04 7.29
C ASN A 93 -14.02 0.10 5.85
N ASN A 94 -14.87 0.64 4.97
CA ASN A 94 -14.60 0.72 3.52
C ASN A 94 -13.56 1.77 3.13
N ILE A 95 -13.27 2.76 3.98
CA ILE A 95 -12.32 3.84 3.71
C ILE A 95 -11.57 4.16 5.01
N THR A 96 -10.24 4.29 4.93
CA THR A 96 -9.39 4.76 6.01
C THR A 96 -8.37 5.74 5.44
N SER A 97 -8.25 6.92 6.04
CA SER A 97 -7.28 7.94 5.64
C SER A 97 -6.42 8.33 6.84
N VAL A 98 -5.11 8.51 6.62
CA VAL A 98 -4.15 8.90 7.65
C VAL A 98 -3.14 9.91 7.10
N ASN A 99 -2.81 10.92 7.90
CA ASN A 99 -1.73 11.85 7.59
C ASN A 99 -0.39 11.26 8.05
N LEU A 100 0.51 11.00 7.11
CA LEU A 100 1.83 10.43 7.34
C LEU A 100 2.87 11.46 7.76
N SER A 101 2.68 12.76 7.47
CA SER A 101 3.66 13.83 7.73
C SER A 101 4.30 13.77 9.14
N PRO A 102 3.55 13.60 10.24
CA PRO A 102 4.13 13.53 11.60
C PRO A 102 5.01 12.30 11.87
N ARG A 103 5.04 11.33 10.94
CA ARG A 103 5.71 10.04 11.09
C ARG A 103 6.83 9.83 10.06
N LEU A 104 6.93 10.73 9.07
CA LEU A 104 8.00 10.72 8.08
C LEU A 104 9.21 11.48 8.62
N ASN A 105 10.40 10.93 8.40
CA ASN A 105 11.68 11.56 8.73
C ASN A 105 12.49 11.81 7.45
N ARG A 106 13.52 12.66 7.52
CA ARG A 106 14.52 12.73 6.44
C ARG A 106 15.12 11.34 6.17
N GLY A 107 15.38 11.05 4.90
CA GLY A 107 15.84 9.74 4.44
C GLY A 107 14.71 8.79 4.07
N MET A 108 15.00 7.49 4.04
CA MET A 108 14.05 6.46 3.63
C MET A 108 13.02 6.17 4.73
N ASN A 109 11.75 6.19 4.36
CA ASN A 109 10.62 5.79 5.20
C ASN A 109 9.89 4.67 4.50
N ARG A 110 9.57 3.61 5.24
CA ARG A 110 8.86 2.45 4.70
C ARG A 110 7.46 2.39 5.29
N ILE A 111 6.46 2.48 4.43
CA ILE A 111 5.05 2.42 4.79
C ILE A 111 4.55 1.05 4.38
N GLU A 112 3.94 0.32 5.30
CA GLU A 112 3.36 -0.99 5.03
C GLU A 112 1.86 -0.90 5.21
N VAL A 113 1.14 -1.43 4.24
CA VAL A 113 -0.30 -1.62 4.29
C VAL A 113 -0.56 -3.11 4.18
N GLY A 114 -1.03 -3.69 5.28
CA GLY A 114 -1.35 -5.11 5.37
C GLY A 114 -2.80 -5.30 5.79
N GLY A 115 -3.48 -6.27 5.22
CA GLY A 115 -4.88 -6.51 5.58
C GLY A 115 -5.58 -7.50 4.68
N GLU A 116 -6.89 -7.54 4.82
CA GLU A 116 -7.78 -8.40 4.07
C GLU A 116 -9.11 -7.71 3.78
N TYR A 117 -9.75 -8.13 2.70
CA TYR A 117 -11.03 -7.58 2.26
C TYR A 117 -11.95 -8.65 1.70
N GLN A 118 -13.25 -8.37 1.80
CA GLN A 118 -14.30 -9.17 1.21
C GLN A 118 -15.33 -8.30 0.47
N PRO A 119 -15.98 -8.85 -0.58
CA PRO A 119 -15.71 -10.15 -1.20
C PRO A 119 -14.33 -10.22 -1.91
N LEU A 120 -13.78 -11.43 -2.11
CA LEU A 120 -12.43 -11.65 -2.65
C LEU A 120 -12.20 -11.01 -4.03
N ASN A 121 -13.27 -10.85 -4.82
CA ASN A 121 -13.29 -10.20 -6.12
C ASN A 121 -13.44 -8.66 -6.06
N SER A 122 -13.42 -8.07 -4.86
CA SER A 122 -13.39 -6.61 -4.72
C SER A 122 -12.01 -6.06 -5.09
N ASN A 123 -11.97 -4.75 -5.29
CA ASN A 123 -10.73 -4.02 -5.50
C ASN A 123 -10.47 -3.11 -4.30
N VAL A 124 -9.20 -2.93 -3.97
CA VAL A 124 -8.75 -1.96 -2.97
C VAL A 124 -7.89 -0.92 -3.66
N LYS A 125 -8.26 0.34 -3.51
CA LYS A 125 -7.45 1.49 -3.90
C LYS A 125 -6.54 1.89 -2.76
N ILE A 126 -5.30 2.18 -3.11
CA ILE A 126 -4.32 2.82 -2.25
C ILE A 126 -3.91 4.11 -2.93
N ASP A 127 -4.32 5.23 -2.34
CA ASP A 127 -3.99 6.56 -2.82
C ASP A 127 -3.04 7.24 -1.84
N PHE A 128 -1.95 7.79 -2.35
CA PHE A 128 -1.10 8.73 -1.64
C PHE A 128 -1.24 10.11 -2.30
N GLU A 129 -1.47 11.15 -1.51
CA GLU A 129 -1.52 12.53 -1.97
C GLU A 129 -0.62 13.41 -1.09
N GLY A 130 0.40 13.97 -1.72
CA GLY A 130 1.25 15.02 -1.18
C GLY A 130 1.15 16.30 -2.01
N VAL A 131 1.90 17.32 -1.61
CA VAL A 131 1.93 18.64 -2.27
C VAL A 131 2.33 18.54 -3.75
N SER A 132 3.37 17.75 -4.01
CA SER A 132 4.06 17.67 -5.31
C SER A 132 4.04 16.27 -5.92
N THR A 133 3.55 15.28 -5.18
CA THR A 133 3.56 13.86 -5.58
C THR A 133 2.23 13.19 -5.24
N SER A 134 1.88 12.19 -6.02
CA SER A 134 0.72 11.35 -5.76
C SER A 134 0.94 9.95 -6.31
N ILE A 135 0.39 8.95 -5.62
CA ILE A 135 0.30 7.58 -6.11
C ILE A 135 -1.16 7.15 -6.07
N SER A 136 -1.57 6.36 -7.06
CA SER A 136 -2.89 5.73 -7.10
C SER A 136 -2.71 4.31 -7.59
N GLN A 137 -2.74 3.37 -6.66
CA GLN A 137 -2.57 1.95 -6.92
C GLN A 137 -3.88 1.20 -6.68
N VAL A 138 -4.14 0.16 -7.48
CA VAL A 138 -5.29 -0.73 -7.30
C VAL A 138 -4.79 -2.16 -7.12
N ILE A 139 -5.27 -2.79 -6.05
CA ILE A 139 -5.06 -4.20 -5.75
C ILE A 139 -6.38 -4.92 -6.00
N SER A 140 -6.34 -5.97 -6.80
CA SER A 140 -7.53 -6.71 -7.23
C SER A 140 -7.44 -8.18 -6.84
N GLY A 141 -8.59 -8.79 -6.51
CA GLY A 141 -8.82 -10.21 -6.80
C GLY A 141 -8.10 -11.25 -5.93
N SER A 142 -7.69 -10.93 -4.70
CA SER A 142 -7.03 -11.91 -3.79
C SER A 142 -7.60 -11.96 -2.38
N GLY A 143 -8.46 -11.00 -2.01
CA GLY A 143 -8.94 -10.80 -0.64
C GLY A 143 -7.88 -10.37 0.37
N ASN A 144 -6.63 -10.13 -0.07
CA ASN A 144 -5.52 -9.75 0.79
C ASN A 144 -4.86 -8.47 0.28
N ILE A 145 -4.35 -7.67 1.20
CA ILE A 145 -3.56 -6.47 0.94
C ILE A 145 -2.15 -6.75 1.44
N SER A 146 -1.18 -6.59 0.55
CA SER A 146 0.24 -6.64 0.86
C SER A 146 0.93 -5.59 0.02
N TYR A 147 1.01 -4.39 0.57
CA TYR A 147 1.52 -3.22 -0.14
C TYR A 147 2.59 -2.51 0.67
N ILE A 148 3.64 -2.07 -0.03
CA ILE A 148 4.73 -1.28 0.50
C ILE A 148 4.79 0.03 -0.27
N LEU A 149 4.88 1.13 0.45
CA LEU A 149 5.24 2.43 -0.12
C LEU A 149 6.56 2.88 0.49
N SER A 150 7.58 3.00 -0.33
CA SER A 150 8.91 3.46 0.04
C SER A 150 9.06 4.94 -0.31
N ILE A 151 9.17 5.79 0.70
CA ILE A 151 9.26 7.25 0.57
C ILE A 151 10.66 7.72 0.94
N MET A 152 11.39 8.24 -0.03
CA MET A 152 12.62 8.98 0.24
C MET A 152 12.30 10.46 0.51
N VAL A 153 12.76 11.00 1.63
CA VAL A 153 12.61 12.42 1.97
C VAL A 153 13.96 13.13 1.91
N GLU A 154 14.08 14.12 1.02
CA GLU A 154 15.33 14.88 0.76
C GLU A 154 15.17 16.39 0.96
#